data_AF-A0A969EFT6-F1
#
_entry.id   AF-A0A969EFT6-F1
#
_cell.length_a   1.000
_cell.length_b   1.000
_cell.length_c   1.000
_cell.angle_alpha   90.00
_cell.angle_beta   90.00
_cell.angle_gamma   90.00
#
_symmetry.space_group_name_H-M   'P 1'
#
loop_
_entity.id
_entity.type
_entity.pdbx_description
1 polymer ?
#
loop_
_entity_poly.entity_id
_entity_poly.type
_entity_poly.pdbx_seq_one_letter_code
_entity_poly.pdbx_strand_id
1 'polypeptide(L)' 'MKAFIKEMATPWITVNGPRSYVGPYSKLYDAPTTPTIYIIDNRKKIIAKKLPVGQLSDFFEKHEKFLKSNSEGTR' A
#
# COMPACT_ATOMS: atom_id res chain seq x y z
N MET A 1 -21.84 0.00 2.49
CA MET A 1 -20.43 -0.21 2.91
C MET A 1 -20.27 -1.33 3.94
N LYS A 2 -20.96 -1.30 5.10
CA LYS A 2 -20.90 -2.41 6.07
C LYS A 2 -21.29 -3.78 5.48
N ALA A 3 -22.35 -3.84 4.67
CA ALA A 3 -22.78 -5.07 4.00
C ALA A 3 -21.70 -5.62 3.04
N PHE A 4 -21.15 -4.77 2.17
CA PHE A 4 -20.07 -5.12 1.25
C PHE A 4 -18.80 -5.64 1.96
N ILE A 5 -18.41 -5.02 3.09
CA ILE A 5 -17.27 -5.49 3.88
C ILE A 5 -17.55 -6.89 4.46
N LYS A 6 -18.78 -7.12 4.94
CA LYS A 6 -19.20 -8.41 5.48
C LYS A 6 -19.20 -9.50 4.39
N GLU A 7 -19.63 -9.15 3.18
CA GLU A 7 -19.66 -10.04 2.03
C GLU A 7 -18.26 -10.39 1.53
N MET A 8 -17.38 -9.40 1.38
CA MET A 8 -16.02 -9.61 0.88
C MET A 8 -15.11 -10.33 1.89
N ALA A 9 -15.48 -10.37 3.17
CA ALA A 9 -14.82 -11.11 4.25
C ALA A 9 -13.28 -11.01 4.21
N THR A 10 -12.77 -9.81 3.94
CA THR A 10 -11.35 -9.65 3.60
C THR A 10 -10.45 -9.84 4.83
N PRO A 11 -9.29 -10.50 4.70
CA PRO A 11 -8.41 -10.80 5.83
C PRO A 11 -7.63 -9.56 6.34
N TRP A 12 -7.70 -8.43 5.64
CA TRP A 12 -6.96 -7.22 5.96
C TRP A 12 -7.79 -6.16 6.68
N ILE A 13 -7.11 -5.22 7.31
CA ILE A 13 -7.71 -4.08 8.02
C ILE A 13 -8.43 -3.18 7.01
N THR A 14 -9.74 -3.00 7.20
CA THR A 14 -10.57 -2.10 6.39
C THR A 14 -11.01 -0.90 7.22
N VAL A 15 -10.77 0.32 6.70
CA VAL A 15 -11.06 1.58 7.39
C VAL A 15 -11.95 2.50 6.55
N ASN A 16 -12.65 3.43 7.20
CA ASN A 16 -13.51 4.43 6.54
C ASN A 16 -12.75 5.76 6.34
N GLY A 17 -12.13 5.91 5.17
CA GLY A 17 -11.26 7.06 4.85
C GLY A 17 -11.93 8.45 4.96
N PRO A 18 -13.16 8.67 4.46
CA PRO A 18 -13.84 9.96 4.60
C PRO A 18 -14.18 10.39 6.03
N ARG A 19 -14.29 9.43 6.97
CA ARG A 19 -14.66 9.68 8.38
C ARG A 19 -13.50 9.35 9.32
N SER A 20 -12.28 9.69 8.93
CA SER A 20 -11.09 9.49 9.77
C SER A 20 -10.84 10.68 10.71
N TYR A 21 -10.13 10.45 11.82
CA TYR A 21 -9.78 11.50 12.80
C TYR A 21 -8.98 12.66 12.17
N VAL A 22 -8.14 12.35 11.18
CA VAL A 22 -7.29 13.32 10.47
C VAL A 22 -7.99 13.92 9.24
N GLY A 23 -9.29 13.67 9.07
CA GLY A 23 -10.08 14.16 7.96
C GLY A 23 -10.08 13.25 6.72
N PRO A 24 -10.58 13.72 5.57
CA PRO A 24 -10.72 12.90 4.37
C PRO A 24 -9.36 12.51 3.77
N TYR A 25 -9.18 11.23 3.46
CA TYR A 25 -7.94 10.71 2.86
C TYR A 25 -7.54 11.42 1.55
N SER A 26 -8.51 11.91 0.77
CA SER A 26 -8.27 12.62 -0.50
C SER A 26 -7.53 13.95 -0.33
N LYS A 27 -7.46 14.50 0.88
CA LYS A 27 -6.63 15.69 1.19
C LYS A 27 -5.20 15.34 1.60
N LEU A 28 -4.96 14.08 1.98
CA LEU A 28 -3.68 13.61 2.52
C LEU A 28 -2.89 12.80 1.50
N TYR A 29 -3.57 12.17 0.55
CA TYR A 29 -2.99 11.31 -0.47
C TYR A 29 -3.41 11.74 -1.88
N ASP A 30 -2.47 11.70 -2.82
CA ASP A 30 -2.71 11.91 -4.26
C ASP A 30 -3.33 10.65 -4.90
N ALA A 31 -4.59 10.40 -4.58
CA ALA A 31 -5.36 9.25 -5.05
C ALA A 31 -6.64 9.71 -5.79
N PRO A 32 -6.52 10.28 -7.02
CA PRO A 32 -7.65 10.81 -7.76
C PRO A 32 -8.58 9.74 -8.32
N THR A 33 -8.09 8.50 -8.48
CA THR A 33 -8.82 7.37 -9.03
C THR A 33 -8.72 6.15 -8.11
N THR A 34 -9.69 5.24 -8.24
CA THR A 34 -9.72 3.99 -7.49
C THR A 34 -9.61 2.80 -8.45
N PRO A 35 -8.84 1.75 -8.11
CA PRO A 35 -7.95 1.64 -6.95
C PRO A 35 -6.64 2.43 -7.13
N THR A 36 -6.14 3.04 -6.05
CA THR A 36 -4.77 3.59 -5.97
C THR A 36 -4.02 2.87 -4.85
N ILE A 37 -2.85 2.30 -5.15
CA ILE A 37 -2.06 1.50 -4.21
C ILE A 37 -0.74 2.21 -3.88
N TYR A 38 -0.42 2.25 -2.60
CA TYR A 38 0.88 2.69 -2.08
C TYR A 38 1.52 1.54 -1.31
N ILE A 39 2.83 1.39 -1.47
CA ILE A 39 3.62 0.44 -0.68
C ILE A 39 4.52 1.26 0.24
N ILE A 40 4.47 0.91 1.52
CA ILE A 40 5.26 1.55 2.58
C ILE A 40 6.17 0.54 3.26
N ASP A 41 7.34 0.98 3.68
CA ASP A 41 8.23 0.15 4.52
C ASP A 41 7.83 0.21 6.01
N ASN A 42 8.56 -0.53 6.84
CA ASN A 42 8.36 -0.54 8.29
C ASN A 42 8.54 0.84 8.95
N ARG A 43 9.37 1.72 8.35
CA ARG A 43 9.61 3.11 8.75
C ARG A 43 8.59 4.10 8.18
N LYS A 44 7.51 3.61 7.54
CA LYS A 44 6.44 4.41 6.92
C LYS A 44 6.94 5.26 5.73
N LYS A 45 8.11 4.93 5.18
CA LYS A 45 8.59 5.54 3.93
C LYS A 45 7.81 4.92 2.77
N ILE A 46 7.36 5.76 1.84
CA ILE A 46 6.74 5.29 0.61
C ILE A 46 7.83 4.73 -0.31
N ILE A 47 7.72 3.44 -0.66
CA ILE A 47 8.65 2.72 -1.53
C ILE A 47 8.06 2.42 -2.92
N ALA A 48 6.74 2.53 -3.08
CA ALA A 48 6.07 2.58 -4.37
C ALA A 48 4.77 3.40 -4.31
N LYS A 49 4.42 4.07 -5.40
CA LYS A 49 3.20 4.89 -5.55
C LYS A 49 2.44 4.47 -6.80
N LYS A 50 1.11 4.40 -6.70
CA LYS A 50 0.19 4.17 -7.83
C LYS A 50 0.54 2.92 -8.65
N LEU A 51 1.03 1.88 -7.97
CA LEU A 51 1.46 0.64 -8.62
C LEU A 51 0.24 -0.19 -9.03
N PRO A 52 0.10 -0.60 -10.30
CA PRO A 52 -0.97 -1.49 -10.73
C PRO A 52 -0.91 -2.85 -10.02
N VAL A 53 -2.07 -3.44 -9.75
CA VAL A 53 -2.17 -4.74 -9.07
C VAL A 53 -1.34 -5.82 -9.76
N GLY A 54 -1.38 -5.88 -11.09
CA GLY A 54 -0.63 -6.87 -11.89
C GLY A 54 0.89 -6.74 -11.81
N GLN A 55 1.43 -5.64 -11.27
CA GLN A 55 2.87 -5.42 -11.10
C GLN A 55 3.35 -5.63 -9.65
N LEU A 56 2.45 -6.00 -8.73
CA LEU A 56 2.80 -6.15 -7.31
C LEU A 56 3.83 -7.27 -7.08
N SER A 57 3.63 -8.45 -7.70
CA SER A 57 4.55 -9.59 -7.52
C SER A 57 5.96 -9.23 -7.98
N ASP A 58 6.09 -8.76 -9.23
CA ASP A 58 7.35 -8.31 -9.81
C ASP A 58 8.05 -7.25 -8.96
N PHE A 59 7.28 -6.29 -8.43
CA PHE A 59 7.82 -5.26 -7.56
C PHE A 59 8.40 -5.87 -6.28
N PHE A 60 7.66 -6.73 -5.59
CA PHE A 60 8.12 -7.33 -4.34
C PHE A 60 9.35 -8.22 -4.55
N GLU A 61 9.37 -9.05 -5.59
CA GLU A 61 10.54 -9.90 -5.91
C GLU A 61 11.80 -9.08 -6.21
N LYS A 62 11.67 -8.02 -7.03
CA LYS A 62 12.80 -7.14 -7.36
C LYS A 62 13.25 -6.35 -6.14
N HIS A 63 12.31 -5.88 -5.32
CA HIS A 63 12.62 -5.14 -4.11
C HIS A 63 13.35 -6.01 -3.07
N GLU A 64 12.93 -7.26 -2.89
CA GLU A 64 13.59 -8.21 -2.00
C GLU A 64 15.03 -8.49 -2.45
N LYS A 65 15.25 -8.72 -3.76
CA LYS A 65 16.59 -8.90 -4.32
C LYS A 65 17.49 -7.68 -4.08
N PHE A 66 16.96 -6.48 -4.29
CA PHE A 66 17.66 -5.21 -4.03
C PHE A 66 18.06 -5.05 -2.55
N LEU A 67 17.18 -5.45 -1.61
CA LEU A 67 17.50 -5.40 -0.18
C LEU A 67 18.61 -6.39 0.19
N LYS A 68 18.57 -7.62 -0.36
CA LYS A 68 19.61 -8.63 -0.13
C LYS A 68 20.97 -8.18 -0.65
N SER A 69 21.04 -7.67 -1.88
CA SER A 69 22.31 -7.19 -2.46
C SER A 69 22.92 -6.03 -1.66
N ASN A 70 22.09 -5.11 -1.15
CA ASN A 70 22.60 -4.01 -0.31
C ASN A 70 23.08 -4.47 1.06
N SER A 71 22.47 -5.52 1.62
CA SER A 71 22.93 -6.10 2.90
C SER A 71 24.25 -6.86 2.77
N GLU A 72 24.52 -7.45 1.61
CA GLU A 72 25.76 -8.20 1.32
C GLU A 72 26.93 -7.29 0.97
N GLY A 73 26.69 -6.14 0.35
CA GLY A 73 27.72 -5.15 0.02
C GLY A 73 28.19 -4.26 1.18
N THR A 74 27.69 -4.48 2.40
CA THR A 74 28.08 -3.72 3.62
C THR A 74 28.94 -4.57 4.57
N ARG A 75 29.65 -5.59 4.06
CA ARG A 75 30.63 -6.39 4.81
C ARG A 75 32.02 -6.25 4.19
#